data_AF-A0A0D3ETL9-F1
#
_entry.id   AF-A0A0D3ETL9-F1
#
_cell.length_a   1.000
_cell.length_b   1.000
_cell.length_c   1.000
_cell.angle_alpha   90.00
_cell.angle_beta   90.00
_cell.angle_gamma   90.00
#
_symmetry.space_group_name_H-M   'P 1'
#
loop_
_entity.id
_entity.type
_entity.pdbx_description
1 polymer ?
#
loop_
_entity_poly.entity_id
_entity_poly.type
_entity_poly.pdbx_seq_one_letter_code
_entity_poly.pdbx_strand_id
1 'polypeptide(L)'
;MACSLLPPLAPVSPPPRLLLPSSRSALLPRGPRVAPRVPVSPPSALPDTAVGAAEALRGALADAFLASPPTWRSAAVSNLAIFVAGSPVLLSGLSASGFAAAYLLGTLTWRAFGPKGLVLVASYFVLGTAATKLKIKQKEALGVAEKRGGRRGPGSVIGSSAAGCVCALLSIYNVGSAALAELWRLGFVASYCTKLSDTVSSEIGKAYGRTTYLVTTLKVVPRGTEGAISIEGTLAGILASIILASVGYLLGQVNVSQGAVCVLASQIANFCESYIGATLQDKEGFEWLTNDVVNVLNISTGGILAVLMQQLLVSWRS
;
A
#
# COMPACT_ATOMS: atom_id res chain seq x y z
N MET A 1 73.47 12.06 -15.97
CA MET A 1 74.04 10.74 -16.31
C MET A 1 73.07 10.01 -17.21
N ALA A 2 73.58 9.44 -18.30
CA ALA A 2 72.87 9.06 -19.52
C ALA A 2 72.11 7.73 -19.38
N CYS A 3 71.04 7.55 -20.17
CA CYS A 3 71.04 6.60 -21.29
C CYS A 3 69.74 6.66 -22.10
N SER A 4 69.90 6.89 -23.39
CA SER A 4 68.89 6.97 -24.44
C SER A 4 69.08 5.78 -25.39
N LEU A 5 68.03 5.00 -25.68
CA LEU A 5 68.01 4.08 -26.82
C LEU A 5 66.59 3.90 -27.40
N LEU A 6 66.49 4.15 -28.71
CA LEU A 6 65.51 3.77 -29.74
C LEU A 6 66.38 3.54 -31.00
N PRO A 7 65.95 2.91 -32.14
CA PRO A 7 64.65 2.34 -32.56
C PRO A 7 64.89 0.95 -33.26
N PRO A 8 64.23 0.47 -34.36
CA PRO A 8 62.92 0.72 -35.00
C PRO A 8 62.07 -0.55 -35.31
N LEU A 9 60.87 -0.33 -35.89
CA LEU A 9 59.83 -1.26 -36.35
C LEU A 9 60.12 -2.04 -37.66
N ALA A 10 59.36 -3.13 -37.86
CA ALA A 10 58.91 -3.83 -39.10
C ALA A 10 59.36 -5.31 -39.22
N PRO A 11 58.82 -6.18 -40.12
CA PRO A 11 57.56 -6.16 -40.89
C PRO A 11 56.75 -7.49 -40.80
N VAL A 12 55.55 -7.49 -41.40
CA VAL A 12 54.61 -8.63 -41.55
C VAL A 12 54.96 -9.48 -42.80
N SER A 13 54.88 -10.81 -42.69
CA SER A 13 55.18 -11.79 -43.76
C SER A 13 53.92 -12.42 -44.42
N PRO A 14 53.92 -12.72 -45.74
CA PRO A 14 52.83 -13.39 -46.50
C PRO A 14 53.21 -14.85 -46.91
N PRO A 15 52.62 -15.50 -47.95
CA PRO A 15 51.24 -15.96 -48.26
C PRO A 15 51.18 -17.51 -48.45
N PRO A 16 50.17 -18.12 -49.13
CA PRO A 16 50.41 -18.48 -50.53
C PRO A 16 49.20 -18.36 -51.49
N ARG A 17 49.52 -18.21 -52.78
CA ARG A 17 48.61 -18.20 -53.95
C ARG A 17 48.47 -19.61 -54.54
N LEU A 18 47.29 -19.95 -55.05
CA LEU A 18 47.09 -21.09 -55.94
C LEU A 18 46.17 -20.71 -57.13
N LEU A 19 46.83 -20.65 -58.30
CA LEU A 19 46.41 -20.95 -59.68
C LEU A 19 44.97 -20.64 -60.16
N LEU A 20 44.89 -19.69 -61.11
CA LEU A 20 43.77 -19.47 -62.03
C LEU A 20 43.82 -20.45 -63.21
N PRO A 21 42.70 -21.07 -63.62
CA PRO A 21 42.50 -21.55 -64.98
C PRO A 21 41.85 -20.47 -65.86
N SER A 22 42.24 -20.52 -67.12
CA SER A 22 41.84 -19.71 -68.27
C SER A 22 40.35 -19.52 -68.48
N SER A 23 39.99 -18.32 -68.92
CA SER A 23 38.73 -17.91 -69.53
C SER A 23 38.24 -18.86 -70.63
N ARG A 24 37.11 -19.54 -70.37
CA ARG A 24 36.20 -20.00 -71.41
C ARG A 24 34.88 -19.26 -71.25
N SER A 25 34.57 -18.41 -72.22
CA SER A 25 33.26 -17.81 -72.39
C SER A 25 32.26 -18.90 -72.79
N ALA A 26 31.38 -19.31 -71.88
CA ALA A 26 30.22 -20.13 -72.23
C ALA A 26 29.09 -19.99 -71.19
N LEU A 27 28.02 -19.32 -71.63
CA LEU A 27 26.62 -19.38 -71.15
C LEU A 27 26.35 -19.08 -69.66
N LEU A 28 25.84 -17.86 -69.42
CA LEU A 28 25.21 -17.43 -68.16
C LEU A 28 24.08 -18.39 -67.74
N PRO A 29 24.13 -19.00 -66.53
CA PRO A 29 22.94 -19.58 -65.91
C PRO A 29 22.03 -18.44 -65.42
N ARG A 30 20.73 -18.56 -65.70
CA ARG A 30 19.70 -17.67 -65.15
C ARG A 30 19.84 -17.61 -63.62
N GLY A 31 20.02 -16.40 -63.08
CA GLY A 31 20.06 -16.18 -61.63
C GLY A 31 18.78 -16.68 -60.94
N PRO A 32 18.85 -17.00 -59.62
CA PRO A 32 17.68 -17.42 -58.87
C PRO A 32 16.61 -16.33 -58.93
N ARG A 33 15.37 -16.72 -59.23
CA ARG A 33 14.22 -15.81 -59.18
C ARG A 33 14.15 -15.19 -57.78
N VAL A 34 14.19 -13.87 -57.71
CA VAL A 34 13.86 -13.13 -56.50
C VAL A 34 12.44 -13.55 -56.09
N ALA A 35 12.31 -14.16 -54.91
CA ALA A 35 11.00 -14.50 -54.36
C ALA A 35 10.19 -13.19 -54.18
N PRO A 36 8.88 -13.17 -54.47
CA PRO A 36 8.07 -11.99 -54.28
C PRO A 36 8.16 -11.57 -52.80
N ARG A 37 8.34 -10.28 -52.52
CA ARG A 37 8.14 -9.76 -51.16
C ARG A 37 6.70 -10.08 -50.77
N VAL A 38 6.52 -10.99 -49.81
CA VAL A 38 5.22 -11.20 -49.18
C VAL A 38 4.83 -9.87 -48.52
N PRO A 39 3.71 -9.24 -48.90
CA PRO A 39 3.24 -8.07 -48.19
C PRO A 39 3.01 -8.48 -46.74
N VAL A 40 3.69 -7.84 -45.79
CA VAL A 40 3.35 -7.96 -44.38
C VAL A 40 1.95 -7.37 -44.25
N SER A 41 0.95 -8.22 -44.02
CA SER A 41 -0.41 -7.79 -43.76
C SER A 41 -0.39 -6.80 -42.59
N PRO A 42 -1.11 -5.67 -42.66
CA PRO A 42 -1.31 -4.84 -41.46
C PRO A 42 -1.91 -5.72 -40.36
N PRO A 43 -1.61 -5.44 -39.07
CA PRO A 43 -2.20 -6.19 -37.97
C PRO A 43 -3.72 -6.21 -38.16
N SER A 44 -4.30 -7.42 -38.19
CA SER A 44 -5.74 -7.62 -38.35
C SER A 44 -6.49 -6.79 -37.33
N ALA A 45 -7.39 -5.91 -37.79
CA ALA A 45 -8.29 -5.18 -36.93
C ALA A 45 -9.02 -6.16 -35.99
N LEU A 46 -9.15 -5.81 -34.71
CA LEU A 46 -9.92 -6.60 -33.76
C LEU A 46 -11.33 -6.81 -34.32
N PRO A 47 -11.90 -8.04 -34.25
CA PRO A 47 -13.22 -8.30 -34.77
C PRO A 47 -14.26 -7.38 -34.11
N ASP A 48 -15.25 -6.90 -34.88
CA ASP A 48 -16.26 -5.91 -34.44
C ASP A 48 -16.98 -6.31 -33.13
N THR A 49 -17.10 -7.62 -32.88
CA THR A 49 -17.67 -8.18 -31.65
C THR A 49 -16.82 -7.92 -30.40
N ALA A 50 -15.48 -7.91 -30.54
CA ALA A 50 -14.57 -7.62 -29.43
C ALA A 50 -14.58 -6.13 -29.07
N VAL A 51 -14.72 -5.25 -30.06
CA VAL A 51 -14.85 -3.79 -29.85
C VAL A 51 -16.17 -3.49 -29.13
N GLY A 52 -17.29 -4.07 -29.58
CA GLY A 52 -18.59 -3.90 -28.92
C GLY A 52 -18.61 -4.44 -27.48
N ALA A 53 -17.97 -5.59 -27.22
CA ALA A 53 -17.84 -6.13 -25.87
C ALA A 53 -16.99 -5.23 -24.95
N ALA A 54 -15.91 -4.64 -25.48
CA ALA A 54 -15.07 -3.71 -24.73
C ALA A 54 -15.80 -2.41 -24.38
N GLU A 55 -16.58 -1.86 -25.32
CA GLU A 55 -17.42 -0.67 -25.08
C GLU A 55 -18.53 -0.95 -24.06
N ALA A 56 -19.20 -2.10 -24.16
CA ALA A 56 -20.21 -2.51 -23.18
C ALA A 56 -19.62 -2.67 -21.77
N LEU A 57 -18.43 -3.28 -21.67
CA LEU A 57 -17.71 -3.38 -20.39
C LEU A 57 -17.33 -2.00 -19.86
N ARG A 58 -16.83 -1.10 -20.72
CA ARG A 58 -16.49 0.28 -20.34
C ARG A 58 -17.72 1.04 -19.85
N GLY A 59 -18.86 0.91 -20.51
CA GLY A 59 -20.14 1.49 -20.09
C GLY A 59 -20.57 0.98 -18.72
N ALA A 60 -20.60 -0.35 -18.53
CA ALA A 60 -20.97 -0.95 -17.26
C ALA A 60 -20.03 -0.56 -16.10
N LEU A 61 -18.73 -0.41 -16.38
CA LEU A 61 -17.77 0.11 -15.41
C LEU A 61 -18.06 1.59 -15.10
N ALA A 62 -18.27 2.43 -16.10
CA ALA A 62 -18.60 3.83 -15.89
C ALA A 62 -19.87 3.99 -15.03
N ASP A 63 -20.92 3.23 -15.34
CA ASP A 63 -22.18 3.23 -14.57
C ASP A 63 -21.95 2.78 -13.13
N ALA A 64 -21.12 1.75 -12.91
CA ALA A 64 -20.76 1.29 -11.57
C ALA A 64 -19.97 2.35 -10.78
N PHE A 65 -19.03 3.04 -11.43
CA PHE A 65 -18.22 4.09 -10.79
C PHE A 65 -19.04 5.34 -10.45
N LEU A 66 -20.03 5.68 -11.28
CA LEU A 66 -20.86 6.88 -11.13
C LEU A 66 -22.10 6.65 -10.25
N ALA A 67 -22.42 5.41 -9.89
CA ALA A 67 -23.58 5.07 -9.05
C ALA A 67 -23.58 5.84 -7.71
N SER A 68 -24.63 6.61 -7.47
CA SER A 68 -24.85 7.39 -6.25
C SER A 68 -26.29 7.23 -5.75
N PRO A 69 -26.52 6.66 -4.55
CA PRO A 69 -25.52 6.04 -3.68
C PRO A 69 -24.96 4.75 -4.29
N PRO A 70 -23.71 4.36 -3.96
CA PRO A 70 -23.16 3.09 -4.42
C PRO A 70 -24.01 1.91 -3.94
N THR A 71 -24.37 1.01 -4.85
CA THR A 71 -24.95 -0.30 -4.55
C THR A 71 -23.86 -1.34 -4.29
N TRP A 72 -24.18 -2.47 -3.66
CA TRP A 72 -23.24 -3.58 -3.48
C TRP A 72 -22.62 -4.06 -4.80
N ARG A 73 -23.44 -4.15 -5.85
CA ARG A 73 -22.98 -4.53 -7.20
C ARG A 73 -22.00 -3.49 -7.75
N SER A 74 -22.38 -2.22 -7.72
CA SER A 74 -21.51 -1.14 -8.22
C SER A 74 -20.20 -1.03 -7.45
N ALA A 75 -20.23 -1.26 -6.13
CA ALA A 75 -19.06 -1.26 -5.26
C ALA A 75 -18.13 -2.43 -5.58
N ALA A 76 -18.66 -3.64 -5.71
CA ALA A 76 -17.87 -4.83 -6.05
C ALA A 76 -17.22 -4.68 -7.43
N VAL A 77 -17.97 -4.22 -8.44
CA VAL A 77 -17.48 -4.02 -9.81
C VAL A 77 -16.38 -2.94 -9.86
N SER A 78 -16.62 -1.79 -9.24
CA SER A 78 -15.64 -0.69 -9.22
C SER A 78 -14.37 -1.09 -8.46
N ASN A 79 -14.52 -1.73 -7.30
CA ASN A 79 -13.40 -2.21 -6.51
C ASN A 79 -12.63 -3.33 -7.24
N LEU A 80 -13.30 -4.22 -7.96
CA LEU A 80 -12.65 -5.26 -8.76
C LEU A 80 -11.76 -4.66 -9.85
N ALA A 81 -12.26 -3.66 -10.59
CA ALA A 81 -11.47 -2.97 -11.60
C ALA A 81 -10.19 -2.35 -11.01
N ILE A 82 -10.31 -1.72 -9.83
CA ILE A 82 -9.17 -1.13 -9.11
C ILE A 82 -8.20 -2.21 -8.63
N PHE A 83 -8.70 -3.34 -8.10
CA PHE A 83 -7.87 -4.44 -7.62
C PHE A 83 -7.12 -5.14 -8.76
N VAL A 84 -7.75 -5.28 -9.92
CA VAL A 84 -7.10 -5.83 -11.13
C VAL A 84 -5.97 -4.89 -11.57
N ALA A 85 -6.27 -3.59 -11.73
CA ALA A 85 -5.28 -2.60 -12.16
C ALA A 85 -4.14 -2.39 -11.14
N GLY A 86 -4.47 -2.42 -9.85
CA GLY A 86 -3.54 -2.22 -8.73
C GLY A 86 -2.83 -3.50 -8.27
N SER A 87 -3.12 -4.65 -8.87
CA SER A 87 -2.60 -5.96 -8.40
C SER A 87 -1.08 -6.03 -8.22
N PRO A 88 -0.22 -5.41 -9.07
CA PRO A 88 1.23 -5.45 -8.85
C PRO A 88 1.64 -4.76 -7.55
N VAL A 89 1.00 -3.64 -7.21
CA VAL A 89 1.27 -2.88 -5.99
C VAL A 89 0.68 -3.60 -4.77
N LEU A 90 -0.56 -4.07 -4.87
CA LEU A 90 -1.27 -4.77 -3.79
C LEU A 90 -0.57 -6.06 -3.38
N LEU A 91 -0.18 -6.90 -4.35
CA LEU A 91 0.52 -8.16 -4.08
C LEU A 91 1.93 -7.96 -3.54
N SER A 92 2.51 -6.76 -3.72
CA SER A 92 3.77 -6.40 -3.10
C SER A 92 3.63 -6.23 -1.57
N GLY A 93 2.46 -5.85 -1.07
CA GLY A 93 2.20 -5.60 0.37
C GLY A 93 1.23 -6.58 1.03
N LEU A 94 0.55 -7.45 0.27
CA LEU A 94 -0.42 -8.42 0.77
C LEU A 94 -0.04 -9.86 0.38
N SER A 95 -0.35 -10.84 1.23
CA SER A 95 -0.40 -12.25 0.81
C SER A 95 -1.59 -12.50 -0.12
N ALA A 96 -1.65 -13.64 -0.81
CA ALA A 96 -2.80 -13.99 -1.65
C ALA A 96 -4.13 -14.00 -0.86
N SER A 97 -4.13 -14.57 0.35
CA SER A 97 -5.28 -14.52 1.26
C SER A 97 -5.57 -13.12 1.81
N GLY A 98 -4.53 -12.31 2.04
CA GLY A 98 -4.68 -10.90 2.41
C GLY A 98 -5.29 -10.05 1.29
N PHE A 99 -4.97 -10.35 0.03
CA PHE A 99 -5.55 -9.70 -1.14
C PHE A 99 -7.07 -9.94 -1.22
N ALA A 100 -7.52 -11.18 -0.99
CA ALA A 100 -8.95 -11.51 -0.93
C ALA A 100 -9.66 -10.78 0.22
N ALA A 101 -9.07 -10.77 1.43
CA ALA A 101 -9.62 -10.02 2.56
C ALA A 101 -9.70 -8.50 2.27
N ALA A 102 -8.66 -7.94 1.66
CA ALA A 102 -8.62 -6.54 1.26
C ALA A 102 -9.67 -6.21 0.19
N TYR A 103 -9.99 -7.13 -0.71
CA TYR A 103 -11.05 -6.93 -1.71
C TYR A 103 -12.43 -6.80 -1.05
N LEU A 104 -12.73 -7.64 -0.05
CA LEU A 104 -13.98 -7.55 0.70
C LEU A 104 -14.06 -6.22 1.46
N LEU A 105 -12.96 -5.82 2.11
CA LEU A 105 -12.84 -4.53 2.80
C LEU A 105 -13.01 -3.34 1.84
N GLY A 106 -12.39 -3.39 0.67
CA GLY A 106 -12.49 -2.34 -0.35
C GLY A 106 -13.92 -2.20 -0.87
N THR A 107 -14.61 -3.32 -1.09
CA THR A 107 -16.02 -3.36 -1.48
C THR A 107 -16.91 -2.73 -0.40
N LEU A 108 -16.69 -3.09 0.86
CA LEU A 108 -17.42 -2.52 1.99
C LEU A 108 -17.17 -1.01 2.12
N THR A 109 -15.92 -0.59 1.98
CA THR A 109 -15.51 0.82 2.05
C THR A 109 -16.14 1.64 0.92
N TRP A 110 -16.11 1.13 -0.31
CA TRP A 110 -16.76 1.79 -1.44
C TRP A 110 -18.27 1.90 -1.24
N ARG A 111 -18.90 0.84 -0.72
CA ARG A 111 -20.33 0.84 -0.44
C ARG A 111 -20.73 1.89 0.60
N ALA A 112 -19.92 2.10 1.63
CA ALA A 112 -20.20 3.05 2.71
C ALA A 112 -19.80 4.49 2.37
N PHE A 113 -18.60 4.68 1.84
CA PHE A 113 -17.94 5.99 1.73
C PHE A 113 -17.52 6.35 0.29
N GLY A 114 -17.90 5.53 -0.69
CA GLY A 114 -17.67 5.78 -2.10
C GLY A 114 -16.19 5.73 -2.51
N PRO A 115 -15.86 6.27 -3.70
CA PRO A 115 -14.47 6.31 -4.20
C PRO A 115 -13.54 7.08 -3.26
N LYS A 116 -14.04 8.13 -2.60
CA LYS A 116 -13.29 8.95 -1.64
C LYS A 116 -12.81 8.12 -0.45
N GLY A 117 -13.68 7.31 0.14
CA GLY A 117 -13.28 6.39 1.22
C GLY A 117 -12.23 5.38 0.76
N LEU A 118 -12.37 4.82 -0.45
CA LEU A 118 -11.40 3.86 -0.96
C LEU A 118 -10.02 4.49 -1.21
N VAL A 119 -9.95 5.71 -1.73
CA VAL A 119 -8.68 6.44 -1.93
C VAL A 119 -7.96 6.67 -0.59
N LEU A 120 -8.69 6.94 0.49
CA LEU A 120 -8.11 7.06 1.83
C LEU A 120 -7.50 5.73 2.30
N VAL A 121 -8.21 4.61 2.14
CA VAL A 121 -7.71 3.27 2.51
C VAL A 121 -6.52 2.87 1.63
N ALA A 122 -6.55 3.19 0.33
CA ALA A 122 -5.44 2.97 -0.57
C ALA A 122 -4.21 3.79 -0.17
N SER A 123 -4.39 5.04 0.27
CA SER A 123 -3.31 5.90 0.77
C SER A 123 -2.67 5.31 2.02
N TYR A 124 -3.49 4.86 2.98
CA TYR A 124 -3.02 4.08 4.14
C TYR A 124 -2.21 2.86 3.72
N PHE A 125 -2.72 2.06 2.78
CA PHE A 125 -2.07 0.83 2.34
C PHE A 125 -0.70 1.11 1.71
N VAL A 126 -0.62 2.09 0.80
CA VAL A 126 0.62 2.46 0.10
C VAL A 126 1.66 2.98 1.10
N LEU A 127 1.27 3.94 1.94
CA LEU A 127 2.17 4.54 2.94
C LEU A 127 2.63 3.51 3.98
N GLY A 128 1.70 2.68 4.47
CA GLY A 128 2.01 1.61 5.41
C GLY A 128 2.95 0.55 4.81
N THR A 129 2.71 0.14 3.56
CA THR A 129 3.58 -0.82 2.85
C THR A 129 4.97 -0.23 2.58
N ALA A 130 5.05 1.06 2.26
CA ALA A 130 6.34 1.75 2.11
C ALA A 130 7.13 1.74 3.43
N ALA A 131 6.47 2.01 4.56
CA ALA A 131 7.09 1.96 5.88
C ALA A 131 7.57 0.55 6.26
N THR A 132 6.76 -0.50 6.04
CA THR A 132 7.15 -1.88 6.35
C THR A 132 8.32 -2.37 5.50
N LYS A 133 8.46 -1.88 4.28
CA LYS A 133 9.60 -2.22 3.39
C LYS A 133 10.84 -1.39 3.62
N LEU A 134 10.73 -0.25 4.30
CA LEU A 134 11.86 0.64 4.54
C LEU A 134 12.93 -0.08 5.38
N LYS A 135 14.16 -0.12 4.85
CA LYS A 135 15.30 -0.82 5.45
C LYS A 135 15.00 -2.28 5.86
N ILE A 136 14.22 -3.00 5.06
CA ILE A 136 13.80 -4.36 5.40
C ILE A 136 14.98 -5.30 5.69
N LYS A 137 16.07 -5.25 4.91
CA LYS A 137 17.28 -6.06 5.14
C LYS A 137 17.91 -5.84 6.53
N GLN A 138 17.92 -4.59 7.00
CA GLN A 138 18.42 -4.27 8.34
C GLN A 138 17.48 -4.84 9.41
N LYS A 139 16.17 -4.69 9.23
CA LYS A 139 15.17 -5.20 10.17
C LYS A 139 15.19 -6.73 10.23
N GLU A 140 15.41 -7.40 9.10
CA GLU A 140 15.56 -8.86 9.01
C GLU A 140 16.80 -9.34 9.74
N ALA A 141 17.95 -8.67 9.55
CA ALA A 141 19.18 -8.97 10.28
C ALA A 141 19.05 -8.78 11.80
N LEU A 142 18.14 -7.89 12.24
CA LEU A 142 17.82 -7.66 13.65
C LEU A 142 16.69 -8.56 14.18
N GLY A 143 16.06 -9.38 13.34
CA GLY A 143 14.92 -10.23 13.73
C GLY A 143 13.63 -9.47 14.04
N VAL A 144 13.55 -8.17 13.72
CA VAL A 144 12.40 -7.29 14.02
C VAL A 144 11.59 -6.90 12.78
N ALA A 145 11.93 -7.49 11.62
CA ALA A 145 11.21 -7.23 10.38
C ALA A 145 9.77 -7.74 10.44
N GLU A 146 8.90 -6.98 9.77
CA GLU A 146 7.53 -7.41 9.50
C GLU A 146 7.53 -8.78 8.79
N LYS A 147 6.67 -9.68 9.26
CA LYS A 147 6.60 -11.06 8.79
C LYS A 147 6.38 -11.12 7.26
N ARG A 148 6.80 -12.23 6.64
CA ARG A 148 6.59 -12.52 5.21
C ARG A 148 7.16 -11.44 4.27
N GLY A 149 8.31 -10.86 4.60
CA GLY A 149 8.95 -9.82 3.79
C GLY A 149 8.13 -8.53 3.72
N GLY A 150 7.42 -8.18 4.80
CA GLY A 150 6.55 -7.00 4.87
C GLY A 150 5.16 -7.19 4.27
N ARG A 151 4.77 -8.43 3.91
CA ARG A 151 3.44 -8.73 3.35
C ARG A 151 2.44 -9.06 4.45
N ARG A 152 1.33 -8.32 4.47
CA ARG A 152 0.25 -8.51 5.44
C ARG A 152 -0.67 -9.65 5.04
N GLY A 153 -0.96 -10.52 6.01
CA GLY A 153 -1.94 -11.60 5.88
C GLY A 153 -3.37 -11.15 6.14
N PRO A 154 -4.35 -12.06 6.03
CA PRO A 154 -5.76 -11.75 6.29
C PRO A 154 -6.00 -11.29 7.74
N GLY A 155 -5.33 -11.88 8.73
CA GLY A 155 -5.41 -11.45 10.13
C GLY A 155 -4.99 -9.99 10.31
N SER A 156 -3.84 -9.61 9.75
CA SER A 156 -3.36 -8.22 9.75
C SER A 156 -4.30 -7.26 9.00
N VAL A 157 -4.88 -7.68 7.87
CA VAL A 157 -5.87 -6.85 7.15
C VAL A 157 -7.11 -6.61 8.02
N ILE A 158 -7.68 -7.67 8.59
CA ILE A 158 -8.86 -7.59 9.46
C ILE A 158 -8.53 -6.76 10.72
N GLY A 159 -7.40 -7.05 11.36
CA GLY A 159 -6.95 -6.36 12.57
C GLY A 159 -6.70 -4.87 12.35
N SER A 160 -6.28 -4.51 11.13
CA SER A 160 -6.06 -3.11 10.73
C SER A 160 -7.33 -2.38 10.27
N SER A 161 -8.44 -3.07 10.08
CA SER A 161 -9.65 -2.49 9.49
C SER A 161 -10.93 -2.74 10.27
N ALA A 162 -10.92 -3.54 11.33
CA ALA A 162 -12.12 -3.96 12.06
C ALA A 162 -13.01 -2.79 12.49
N ALA A 163 -12.43 -1.75 13.13
CA ALA A 163 -13.18 -0.55 13.52
C ALA A 163 -13.75 0.20 12.30
N GLY A 164 -12.97 0.30 11.22
CA GLY A 164 -13.43 0.88 9.95
C GLY A 164 -14.57 0.08 9.32
N CYS A 165 -14.53 -1.26 9.37
CA CYS A 165 -15.61 -2.14 8.91
C CYS A 165 -16.89 -1.92 9.71
N VAL A 166 -16.78 -1.81 11.04
CA VAL A 166 -17.92 -1.51 11.91
C VAL A 166 -18.53 -0.16 11.54
N CYS A 167 -17.71 0.89 11.42
CA CYS A 167 -18.18 2.21 10.99
C CYS A 167 -18.85 2.18 9.61
N ALA A 168 -18.28 1.43 8.66
CA ALA A 168 -18.85 1.26 7.33
C ALA A 168 -20.22 0.56 7.38
N LEU A 169 -20.34 -0.54 8.13
CA LEU A 169 -21.62 -1.26 8.30
C LEU A 169 -22.68 -0.38 8.95
N LEU A 170 -22.34 0.31 10.04
CA LEU A 170 -23.26 1.22 10.73
C LEU A 170 -23.71 2.36 9.81
N SER A 171 -22.82 2.88 8.97
CA SER A 171 -23.16 3.88 7.95
C SER A 171 -24.06 3.31 6.84
N ILE A 172 -23.84 2.07 6.39
CA ILE A 172 -24.63 1.43 5.32
C ILE A 172 -26.06 1.15 5.78
N TYR A 173 -26.23 0.69 7.02
CA TYR A 173 -27.53 0.38 7.61
C TYR A 173 -28.22 1.59 8.26
N ASN A 174 -27.65 2.80 8.10
CA ASN A 174 -28.18 4.05 8.65
C ASN A 174 -28.51 3.93 10.16
N VAL A 175 -27.63 3.31 10.93
CA VAL A 175 -27.82 3.16 12.37
C VAL A 175 -27.67 4.54 13.03
N GLY A 176 -28.76 5.03 13.62
CA GLY A 176 -28.82 6.32 14.32
C GLY A 176 -29.33 7.49 13.48
N SER A 177 -29.16 8.71 13.98
CA SER A 177 -29.55 9.93 13.27
C SER A 177 -28.54 10.34 12.19
N ALA A 178 -28.90 11.30 11.33
CA ALA A 178 -27.98 11.85 10.33
C ALA A 178 -26.69 12.42 10.96
N ALA A 179 -26.77 12.98 12.17
CA ALA A 179 -25.59 13.42 12.92
C ALA A 179 -24.68 12.25 13.33
N LEU A 180 -25.27 11.08 13.63
CA LEU A 180 -24.52 9.87 13.96
C LEU A 180 -23.80 9.29 12.72
N ALA A 181 -24.40 9.43 11.52
CA ALA A 181 -23.77 9.01 10.27
C ALA A 181 -22.44 9.73 10.00
N GLU A 182 -22.37 11.03 10.29
CA GLU A 182 -21.12 11.80 10.20
C GLU A 182 -20.08 11.35 11.24
N LEU A 183 -20.52 10.90 12.42
CA LEU A 183 -19.64 10.31 13.43
C LEU A 183 -19.10 8.94 13.01
N TRP A 184 -19.87 8.12 12.29
CA TRP A 184 -19.35 6.88 11.70
C TRP A 184 -18.27 7.15 10.67
N ARG A 185 -18.42 8.18 9.84
CA ARG A 185 -17.36 8.60 8.91
C ARG A 185 -16.11 9.10 9.65
N LEU A 186 -16.29 9.90 10.71
CA LEU A 186 -15.19 10.35 11.55
C LEU A 186 -14.44 9.17 12.19
N GLY A 187 -15.17 8.23 12.80
CA GLY A 187 -14.59 7.02 13.41
C GLY A 187 -13.84 6.17 12.39
N PHE A 188 -14.38 6.03 11.18
CA PHE A 188 -13.69 5.39 10.06
C PHE A 188 -12.36 6.07 9.75
N VAL A 189 -12.35 7.38 9.50
CA VAL A 189 -11.11 8.12 9.17
C VAL A 189 -10.10 8.07 10.33
N ALA A 190 -10.56 8.26 11.56
CA ALA A 190 -9.73 8.19 12.75
C ALA A 190 -9.06 6.81 12.90
N SER A 191 -9.81 5.71 12.73
CA SER A 191 -9.27 4.35 12.85
C SER A 191 -8.10 4.09 11.89
N TYR A 192 -8.20 4.57 10.64
CA TYR A 192 -7.10 4.45 9.68
C TYR A 192 -5.93 5.41 9.97
N CYS A 193 -6.20 6.61 10.48
CA CYS A 193 -5.15 7.53 10.94
C CYS A 193 -4.35 6.90 12.08
N THR A 194 -5.05 6.29 13.05
CA THR A 194 -4.45 5.54 14.16
C THR A 194 -3.57 4.42 13.62
N LYS A 195 -4.12 3.58 12.73
CA LYS A 195 -3.36 2.43 12.21
C LYS A 195 -2.13 2.83 11.40
N LEU A 196 -2.23 3.89 10.61
CA LEU A 196 -1.10 4.39 9.85
C LEU A 196 -0.03 4.98 10.78
N SER A 197 -0.44 5.81 11.75
CA SER A 197 0.48 6.38 12.75
C SER A 197 1.21 5.28 13.51
N ASP A 198 0.50 4.24 13.93
CA ASP A 198 1.06 3.07 14.63
C ASP A 198 2.07 2.32 13.76
N THR A 199 1.70 2.00 12.53
CA THR A 199 2.58 1.31 11.57
C THR A 199 3.83 2.13 11.30
N VAL A 200 3.68 3.41 10.97
CA VAL A 200 4.83 4.25 10.61
C VAL A 200 5.71 4.48 11.84
N SER A 201 5.12 4.70 13.02
CA SER A 201 5.87 4.88 14.26
C SER A 201 6.74 3.66 14.58
N SER A 202 6.15 2.47 14.57
CA SER A 202 6.88 1.23 14.86
C SER A 202 7.94 0.92 13.80
N GLU A 203 7.63 1.06 12.52
CA GLU A 203 8.56 0.73 11.43
C GLU A 203 9.73 1.73 11.32
N ILE A 204 9.48 3.03 11.52
CA ILE A 204 10.54 4.05 11.58
C ILE A 204 11.35 3.89 12.86
N GLY A 205 10.72 3.58 14.00
CA GLY A 205 11.41 3.29 15.25
C GLY A 205 12.38 2.12 15.12
N LYS A 206 11.96 1.01 14.49
CA LYS A 206 12.83 -0.14 14.18
C LYS A 206 13.99 0.25 13.25
N ALA A 207 13.72 1.04 12.21
CA ALA A 207 14.70 1.39 11.18
C ALA A 207 15.71 2.48 11.58
N TYR A 208 15.30 3.45 12.41
CA TYR A 208 16.07 4.66 12.72
C TYR A 208 16.19 5.00 14.20
N GLY A 209 15.36 4.44 15.08
CA GLY A 209 15.25 4.89 16.47
C GLY A 209 16.56 4.77 17.25
N ARG A 210 17.25 5.87 17.56
CA ARG A 210 18.57 5.83 18.20
C ARG A 210 18.52 5.17 19.58
N THR A 211 17.52 5.55 20.37
CA THR A 211 17.24 5.00 21.69
C THR A 211 15.75 4.67 21.79
N THR A 212 15.45 3.45 22.22
CA THR A 212 14.10 2.95 22.45
C THR A 212 13.85 2.78 23.93
N TYR A 213 12.69 3.22 24.40
CA TYR A 213 12.29 3.20 25.81
C TYR A 213 11.02 2.38 25.99
N LEU A 214 10.97 1.57 27.04
CA LEU A 214 9.72 0.89 27.40
C LEU A 214 8.74 1.92 27.99
N VAL A 215 7.54 2.03 27.43
CA VAL A 215 6.59 3.09 27.81
C VAL A 215 6.20 3.10 29.29
N THR A 216 6.26 1.95 29.96
CA THR A 216 5.87 1.79 31.37
C THR A 216 6.94 2.22 32.37
N THR A 217 8.22 1.98 32.04
CA THR A 217 9.34 2.17 33.00
C THR A 217 10.35 3.21 32.53
N LEU A 218 10.25 3.67 31.28
CA LEU A 218 11.21 4.53 30.61
C LEU A 218 12.65 3.99 30.61
N LYS A 219 12.81 2.67 30.82
CA LYS A 219 14.10 1.99 30.69
C LYS A 219 14.44 1.82 29.21
N VAL A 220 15.73 1.92 28.90
CA VAL A 220 16.23 1.64 27.55
C VAL A 220 16.07 0.14 27.28
N VAL A 221 15.42 -0.18 26.17
CA VAL A 221 15.18 -1.55 25.70
C VAL A 221 15.63 -1.70 24.25
N PRO A 222 15.92 -2.92 23.77
CA PRO A 222 16.23 -3.15 22.36
C PRO A 222 15.14 -2.64 21.41
N ARG A 223 15.53 -2.33 20.17
CA ARG A 223 14.56 -1.97 19.13
C ARG A 223 13.64 -3.13 18.83
N GLY A 224 12.36 -2.84 18.57
CA GLY A 224 11.36 -3.85 18.23
C GLY A 224 10.83 -4.63 19.44
N THR A 225 11.21 -4.28 20.66
CA THR A 225 10.52 -4.75 21.87
C THR A 225 9.08 -4.25 21.88
N GLU A 226 8.12 -5.13 22.20
CA GLU A 226 6.71 -4.77 22.29
C GLU A 226 6.48 -3.67 23.35
N GLY A 227 5.71 -2.65 22.99
CA GLY A 227 5.49 -1.46 23.82
C GLY A 227 6.69 -0.51 23.97
N ALA A 228 7.75 -0.70 23.18
CA ALA A 228 8.87 0.24 23.12
C ALA A 228 8.57 1.42 22.19
N ILE A 229 8.89 2.63 22.65
CA ILE A 229 8.75 3.88 21.91
C ILE A 229 10.10 4.52 21.63
N SER A 230 10.21 5.26 20.53
CA SER A 230 11.39 6.08 20.19
C SER A 230 10.92 7.44 19.70
N ILE A 231 11.76 8.46 19.85
CA ILE A 231 11.42 9.83 19.41
C ILE A 231 11.20 9.85 17.89
N GLU A 232 12.08 9.19 17.14
CA GLU A 232 12.00 9.12 15.68
C GLU A 232 10.73 8.43 15.22
N GLY A 233 10.36 7.31 15.86
CA GLY A 233 9.10 6.61 15.60
C GLY A 233 7.90 7.51 15.92
N THR A 234 7.83 8.07 17.13
CA THR A 234 6.69 8.89 17.55
C THR A 234 6.48 10.11 16.64
N LEU A 235 7.54 10.83 16.27
CA LEU A 235 7.44 11.96 15.34
C LEU A 235 6.96 11.52 13.95
N ALA A 236 7.47 10.38 13.44
CA ALA A 236 7.02 9.86 12.15
C ALA A 236 5.56 9.39 12.18
N GLY A 237 5.10 8.82 13.30
CA GLY A 237 3.70 8.47 13.52
C GLY A 237 2.78 9.69 13.50
N ILE A 238 3.15 10.76 14.21
CA ILE A 238 2.42 12.04 14.19
C ILE A 238 2.32 12.58 12.75
N LEU A 239 3.45 12.59 12.03
CA LEU A 239 3.45 13.06 10.64
C LEU A 239 2.56 12.18 9.76
N ALA A 240 2.54 10.86 9.97
CA ALA A 240 1.73 9.94 9.19
C ALA A 240 0.22 10.14 9.42
N SER A 241 -0.22 10.34 10.67
CA SER A 241 -1.63 10.67 10.94
C SER A 241 -2.01 12.03 10.35
N ILE A 242 -1.14 13.04 10.41
CA ILE A 242 -1.37 14.34 9.77
C ILE A 242 -1.54 14.18 8.25
N ILE A 243 -0.67 13.42 7.59
CA ILE A 243 -0.74 13.16 6.15
C ILE A 243 -2.08 12.50 5.81
N LEU A 244 -2.49 11.46 6.52
CA LEU A 244 -3.72 10.75 6.19
C LEU A 244 -4.99 11.55 6.55
N ALA A 245 -4.97 12.31 7.64
CA ALA A 245 -6.04 13.25 7.98
C ALA A 245 -6.17 14.34 6.91
N SER A 246 -5.05 14.83 6.36
CA SER A 246 -5.04 15.79 5.25
C SER A 246 -5.63 15.18 3.97
N VAL A 247 -5.31 13.93 3.66
CA VAL A 247 -5.99 13.19 2.57
C VAL A 247 -7.49 13.11 2.82
N GLY A 248 -7.91 12.78 4.04
CA GLY A 248 -9.33 12.77 4.43
C GLY A 248 -10.00 14.13 4.25
N TYR A 249 -9.32 15.21 4.59
CA TYR A 249 -9.79 16.58 4.38
C TYR A 249 -9.94 16.94 2.90
N LEU A 250 -8.91 16.68 2.08
CA LEU A 250 -8.93 16.96 0.64
C LEU A 250 -10.03 16.18 -0.09
N LEU A 251 -10.34 14.96 0.37
CA LEU A 251 -11.41 14.14 -0.18
C LEU A 251 -12.80 14.56 0.36
N GLY A 252 -12.87 15.47 1.32
CA GLY A 252 -14.10 15.89 1.98
C GLY A 252 -14.72 14.80 2.86
N GLN A 253 -13.91 13.90 3.41
CA GLN A 253 -14.35 12.91 4.40
C GLN A 253 -14.42 13.49 5.81
N VAL A 254 -13.56 14.47 6.11
CA VAL A 254 -13.52 15.20 7.39
C VAL A 254 -13.24 16.68 7.13
N ASN A 255 -13.65 17.55 8.04
CA ASN A 255 -13.20 18.95 8.05
C ASN A 255 -11.88 19.12 8.83
N VAL A 256 -11.31 20.33 8.86
CA VAL A 256 -10.03 20.62 9.55
C VAL A 256 -10.07 20.28 11.04
N SER A 257 -11.17 20.63 11.73
CA SER A 257 -11.34 20.35 13.16
C SER A 257 -11.39 18.84 13.42
N GLN A 258 -12.14 18.11 12.60
CA GLN A 258 -12.23 16.65 12.65
C GLN A 258 -10.89 15.98 12.32
N GLY A 259 -10.13 16.51 11.36
CA GLY A 259 -8.78 16.03 11.06
C GLY A 259 -7.83 16.18 12.24
N ALA A 260 -7.88 17.33 12.94
CA ALA A 260 -7.11 17.53 14.17
C ALA A 260 -7.52 16.54 15.28
N VAL A 261 -8.83 16.28 15.43
CA VAL A 261 -9.35 15.26 16.35
C VAL A 261 -8.84 13.85 15.98
N CYS A 262 -8.82 13.48 14.70
CA CYS A 262 -8.26 12.20 14.25
C CYS A 262 -6.78 12.06 14.65
N VAL A 263 -5.97 13.11 14.46
CA VAL A 263 -4.55 13.11 14.82
C VAL A 263 -4.38 12.94 16.33
N LEU A 264 -5.08 13.74 17.14
CA LEU A 264 -4.98 13.65 18.61
C LEU A 264 -5.43 12.29 19.14
N ALA A 265 -6.57 11.78 18.67
CA ALA A 265 -7.08 10.47 19.03
C ALA A 265 -6.11 9.35 18.63
N SER A 266 -5.45 9.47 17.47
CA SER A 266 -4.41 8.52 17.02
C SER A 266 -3.25 8.43 17.99
N GLN A 267 -2.77 9.57 18.51
CA GLN A 267 -1.62 9.58 19.41
C GLN A 267 -1.95 8.98 20.78
N ILE A 268 -3.14 9.27 21.30
CA ILE A 268 -3.60 8.69 22.57
C ILE A 268 -3.79 7.18 22.41
N ALA A 269 -4.43 6.73 21.32
CA ALA A 269 -4.66 5.32 21.06
C ALA A 269 -3.34 4.54 20.90
N ASN A 270 -2.37 5.08 20.16
CA ASN A 270 -1.07 4.44 20.00
C ASN A 270 -0.27 4.39 21.30
N PHE A 271 -0.40 5.39 22.17
CA PHE A 271 0.18 5.33 23.51
C PHE A 271 -0.46 4.21 24.35
N CYS A 272 -1.79 4.09 24.32
CA CYS A 272 -2.51 3.00 24.99
C CYS A 272 -2.11 1.62 24.45
N GLU A 273 -1.95 1.50 23.13
CA GLU A 273 -1.44 0.28 22.48
C GLU A 273 -0.06 -0.09 23.01
N SER A 274 0.87 0.86 23.04
CA SER A 274 2.22 0.58 23.53
C SER A 274 2.22 0.20 25.01
N TYR A 275 1.31 0.78 25.80
CA TYR A 275 1.13 0.40 27.19
C TYR A 275 0.61 -1.03 27.33
N ILE A 276 -0.39 -1.42 26.53
CA ILE A 276 -0.90 -2.79 26.46
C ILE A 276 0.22 -3.76 26.04
N GLY A 277 1.01 -3.40 25.03
CA GLY A 277 2.14 -4.22 24.58
C GLY A 277 3.20 -4.41 25.67
N ALA A 278 3.57 -3.35 26.38
CA ALA A 278 4.56 -3.43 27.45
C ALA A 278 4.09 -4.21 28.69
N THR A 279 2.77 -4.24 28.95
CA THR A 279 2.20 -4.83 30.17
C THR A 279 1.64 -6.22 29.98
N LEU A 280 1.02 -6.51 28.83
CA LEU A 280 0.22 -7.72 28.61
C LEU A 280 0.76 -8.62 27.50
N GLN A 281 1.38 -8.08 26.44
CA GLN A 281 1.88 -8.94 25.36
C GLN A 281 3.07 -9.79 25.82
N ASP A 282 3.11 -11.03 25.33
CA ASP A 282 4.09 -12.07 25.70
C ASP A 282 4.16 -12.36 27.21
N LYS A 283 3.08 -12.08 27.95
CA LYS A 283 2.91 -12.46 29.36
C LYS A 283 2.09 -13.73 29.49
N GLU A 284 2.43 -14.53 30.49
CA GLU A 284 1.70 -15.73 30.86
C GLU A 284 0.22 -15.38 31.13
N GLY A 285 -0.71 -16.14 30.54
CA GLY A 285 -2.15 -15.88 30.61
C GLY A 285 -2.71 -14.90 29.56
N PHE A 286 -1.87 -14.20 28.80
CA PHE A 286 -2.27 -13.25 27.75
C PHE A 286 -1.84 -13.66 26.34
N GLU A 287 -1.53 -14.93 26.11
CA GLU A 287 -1.07 -15.45 24.81
C GLU A 287 -2.07 -15.25 23.66
N TRP A 288 -3.36 -15.09 23.97
CA TRP A 288 -4.42 -14.78 23.00
C TRP A 288 -4.32 -13.34 22.47
N LEU A 289 -3.58 -12.45 23.15
CA LEU A 289 -3.40 -11.05 22.81
C LEU A 289 -2.35 -10.88 21.70
N THR A 290 -2.65 -11.47 20.54
CA THR A 290 -1.80 -11.37 19.36
C THR A 290 -1.72 -9.92 18.84
N ASN A 291 -0.68 -9.61 18.05
CA ASN A 291 -0.53 -8.28 17.43
C ASN A 291 -1.77 -7.87 16.63
N ASP A 292 -2.43 -8.80 15.93
CA ASP A 292 -3.66 -8.51 15.18
C ASP A 292 -4.82 -8.10 16.11
N VAL A 293 -4.93 -8.69 17.30
CA VAL A 293 -5.95 -8.33 18.31
C VAL A 293 -5.64 -6.96 18.93
N VAL A 294 -4.39 -6.71 19.28
CA VAL A 294 -3.93 -5.41 19.79
C VAL A 294 -4.18 -4.31 18.76
N ASN A 295 -3.96 -4.59 17.48
CA ASN A 295 -4.31 -3.69 16.39
C ASN A 295 -5.80 -3.34 16.39
N VAL A 296 -6.70 -4.33 16.55
CA VAL A 296 -8.15 -4.08 16.65
C VAL A 296 -8.45 -3.14 17.82
N LEU A 297 -7.87 -3.38 18.99
CA LEU A 297 -8.08 -2.54 20.18
C LEU A 297 -7.57 -1.12 19.96
N ASN A 298 -6.41 -0.97 19.35
CA ASN A 298 -5.81 0.33 19.06
C ASN A 298 -6.71 1.16 18.13
N ILE A 299 -7.04 0.62 16.95
CA ILE A 299 -7.85 1.36 15.97
C ILE A 299 -9.27 1.64 16.47
N SER A 300 -9.82 0.76 17.31
CA SER A 300 -11.12 0.96 17.96
C SER A 300 -11.04 2.08 18.99
N THR A 301 -10.01 2.11 19.83
CA THR A 301 -9.74 3.20 20.77
C THR A 301 -9.61 4.53 20.02
N GLY A 302 -8.85 4.57 18.93
CA GLY A 302 -8.69 5.76 18.10
C GLY A 302 -10.01 6.26 17.50
N GLY A 303 -10.82 5.36 16.94
CA GLY A 303 -12.15 5.69 16.41
C GLY A 303 -13.10 6.21 17.48
N ILE A 304 -13.20 5.52 18.63
CA ILE A 304 -14.07 5.89 19.75
C ILE A 304 -13.67 7.24 20.34
N LEU A 305 -12.37 7.45 20.62
CA LEU A 305 -11.88 8.72 21.15
C LEU A 305 -12.18 9.89 20.21
N ALA A 306 -12.02 9.71 18.91
CA ALA A 306 -12.34 10.75 17.93
C ALA A 306 -13.84 11.12 17.97
N VAL A 307 -14.72 10.12 18.04
CA VAL A 307 -16.17 10.34 18.16
C VAL A 307 -16.51 11.07 19.46
N LEU A 308 -15.97 10.62 20.59
CA LEU A 308 -16.22 11.24 21.91
C LEU A 308 -15.71 12.69 21.96
N MET A 309 -14.50 12.95 21.47
CA MET A 309 -13.94 14.31 21.39
C MET A 309 -14.80 15.21 20.52
N GLN A 310 -15.26 14.72 19.36
CA GLN A 310 -16.13 15.50 18.48
C GLN A 310 -17.46 15.82 19.14
N GLN A 311 -18.06 14.87 19.85
CA GLN A 311 -19.29 15.11 20.61
C GLN A 311 -19.09 16.16 21.70
N LEU A 312 -18.00 16.07 22.48
CA LEU A 312 -17.66 17.06 23.49
C LEU A 312 -17.46 18.47 22.89
N LEU A 313 -16.78 18.57 21.75
CA LEU A 313 -16.57 19.85 21.05
C LEU A 313 -17.88 20.46 20.55
N VAL A 314 -18.84 19.65 20.10
CA VAL A 314 -20.16 20.13 19.68
C VAL A 314 -20.97 20.58 20.90
N SER A 315 -20.98 19.77 21.96
CA SER A 315 -21.69 20.09 23.21
C SER A 315 -21.14 21.35 23.88
N TRP A 316 -19.83 21.60 23.82
CA TRP A 316 -19.23 22.84 24.37
C TRP A 316 -19.70 24.08 23.61
N ARG A 317 -19.90 23.98 22.29
CA ARG A 317 -20.27 25.10 21.43
C ARG A 317 -21.77 25.41 21.42
N SER A 318 -22.59 24.52 21.97
CA SER A 318 -24.05 24.63 22.02
C SER A 318 -24.48 25.29 23.32
#